data_AF-A0A7V1HV74-F1
#
_entry.id   AF-A0A7V1HV74-F1
#
_cell.length_a   1.000
_cell.length_b   1.000
_cell.length_c   1.000
_cell.angle_alpha   90.00
_cell.angle_beta   90.00
_cell.angle_gamma   90.00
#
_symmetry.space_group_name_H-M   'P 1'
#
loop_
_entity.id
_entity.type
_entity.pdbx_description
1 polymer ?
#
loop_
_entity_poly.entity_id
_entity_poly.type
_entity_poly.pdbx_seq_one_letter_code
_entity_poly.pdbx_strand_id
1 'polypeptide(L)'
;MKAEEKNIIHRVLLESADGKKTVPGYALSDWKQRLRKLPPVPDRVRFLAPFDPVLRDRARTLRIFGFDYRFEGFVPAKKRIYGYYVMPLLYRDRLIARADMKMHRDRGELEVKNMFYEPGIKQTSALHKKIDAALDRLADFLAGN
;
A
#
# COMPACT_ATOMS: atom_id res chain seq x y z
N MET A 1 -25.07 -4.53 -23.30
CA MET A 1 -23.67 -4.21 -23.66
C MET A 1 -23.13 -5.41 -24.41
N LYS A 2 -22.90 -5.28 -25.73
CA LYS A 2 -22.43 -6.38 -26.58
C LYS A 2 -20.99 -6.72 -26.17
N ALA A 3 -20.60 -7.99 -26.27
CA ALA A 3 -19.28 -8.47 -25.81
C ALA A 3 -18.09 -7.72 -26.44
N GLU A 4 -18.28 -7.11 -27.61
CA GLU A 4 -17.30 -6.32 -28.37
C GLU A 4 -16.91 -5.00 -27.71
N GLU A 5 -17.78 -4.38 -26.88
CA GLU A 5 -17.48 -3.07 -26.26
C GLU A 5 -16.48 -3.16 -25.11
N LYS A 6 -16.27 -4.33 -24.50
CA LYS A 6 -15.45 -4.51 -23.27
C LYS A 6 -13.94 -4.31 -23.47
N ASN A 7 -13.46 -4.34 -24.71
CA ASN A 7 -12.04 -4.19 -25.04
C ASN A 7 -11.69 -2.78 -25.55
N ILE A 8 -12.63 -1.83 -25.45
CA ILE A 8 -12.38 -0.43 -25.82
C ILE A 8 -11.75 0.28 -24.63
N ILE A 9 -10.73 1.08 -24.90
CA ILE A 9 -10.06 1.94 -23.92
C ILE A 9 -10.53 3.38 -24.14
N HIS A 10 -10.93 4.05 -23.06
CA HIS A 10 -11.23 5.48 -23.07
C HIS A 10 -10.15 6.27 -22.33
N ARG A 11 -9.87 7.46 -22.84
CA ARG A 11 -9.11 8.47 -22.11
C ARG A 11 -9.96 8.95 -20.93
N VAL A 12 -9.34 9.00 -19.76
CA VAL A 12 -9.94 9.50 -18.52
C VAL A 12 -9.01 10.50 -17.86
N LEU A 13 -9.55 11.30 -16.94
CA LEU A 13 -8.76 12.12 -16.04
C LEU A 13 -8.72 11.44 -14.68
N LEU A 14 -7.52 11.31 -14.13
CA LEU A 14 -7.28 10.74 -12.82
C LEU A 14 -6.94 11.86 -11.85
N GLU A 15 -7.69 11.95 -10.75
CA GLU A 15 -7.39 12.87 -9.67
C GLU A 15 -6.17 12.39 -8.86
N SER A 16 -5.30 13.33 -8.49
CA SER A 16 -4.16 13.07 -7.60
C SER A 16 -4.62 13.13 -6.13
N ALA A 17 -3.83 12.55 -5.22
CA ALA A 17 -4.12 12.50 -3.80
C ALA A 17 -4.35 13.87 -3.15
N ASP A 18 -3.79 14.93 -3.74
CA ASP A 18 -3.95 16.31 -3.27
C ASP A 18 -5.24 16.97 -3.74
N GLY A 19 -6.03 16.32 -4.61
CA GLY A 19 -7.24 16.85 -5.24
C GLY A 19 -7.01 18.02 -6.19
N LYS A 20 -5.76 18.48 -6.37
CA LYS A 20 -5.42 19.71 -7.11
C LYS A 20 -5.07 19.45 -8.55
N LYS A 21 -4.52 18.27 -8.84
CA LYS A 21 -4.03 17.93 -10.18
C LYS A 21 -4.77 16.73 -10.74
N THR A 22 -5.27 16.88 -11.96
CA THR A 22 -5.70 15.75 -12.77
C THR A 22 -4.61 15.39 -13.77
N VAL A 23 -4.44 14.09 -14.02
CA VAL A 23 -3.53 13.59 -15.06
C VAL A 23 -4.31 12.76 -16.08
N PRO A 24 -3.93 12.80 -17.36
CA PRO A 24 -4.52 11.91 -18.34
C PRO A 24 -4.18 10.45 -18.01
N GLY A 25 -5.16 9.57 -18.18
CA GLY A 25 -5.02 8.13 -18.05
C GLY A 25 -5.92 7.41 -19.02
N TYR A 26 -5.93 6.09 -18.91
CA TYR A 26 -6.70 5.19 -19.75
C TYR A 26 -7.47 4.21 -18.87
N ALA A 27 -8.72 3.94 -19.24
CA ALA A 27 -9.57 2.98 -18.55
C ALA A 27 -10.37 2.17 -19.56
N LEU A 28 -10.74 0.94 -19.20
CA LEU A 28 -11.66 0.13 -19.99
C LEU A 28 -13.02 0.81 -20.09
N SER A 29 -13.73 0.63 -21.19
CA SER A 29 -15.03 1.27 -21.46
C SER A 29 -16.08 1.05 -20.36
N ASP A 30 -16.02 -0.11 -19.71
CA ASP A 30 -16.91 -0.51 -18.62
C ASP A 30 -16.41 -0.05 -17.22
N TRP A 31 -15.41 0.84 -17.12
CA TRP A 31 -14.81 1.24 -15.83
C TRP A 31 -15.83 1.73 -14.81
N LYS A 32 -16.85 2.49 -15.23
CA LYS A 32 -17.92 2.96 -14.34
C LYS A 32 -18.71 1.79 -13.74
N GLN A 33 -19.00 0.76 -14.53
CA GLN A 33 -19.68 -0.44 -14.05
C GLN A 33 -18.79 -1.24 -13.12
N ARG A 34 -17.48 -1.33 -13.41
CA ARG A 34 -16.50 -1.98 -12.52
C ARG A 34 -16.42 -1.29 -11.17
N LEU A 35 -16.35 0.05 -11.15
CA LEU A 35 -16.34 0.82 -9.90
C LEU A 35 -17.60 0.57 -9.06
N ARG A 36 -18.78 0.56 -9.68
CA ARG A 36 -20.06 0.25 -8.99
C ARG A 36 -20.13 -1.16 -8.40
N LYS A 37 -19.31 -2.08 -8.91
CA LYS A 37 -19.23 -3.48 -8.46
C LYS A 37 -18.11 -3.74 -7.46
N LEU A 38 -17.29 -2.73 -7.13
CA LEU A 38 -16.23 -2.92 -6.15
C LEU A 38 -16.85 -3.24 -4.77
N PRO A 39 -16.25 -4.19 -4.03
CA PRO A 39 -16.68 -4.42 -2.66
C PRO A 39 -16.38 -3.19 -1.79
N PRO A 40 -17.05 -3.07 -0.63
CA PRO A 40 -16.70 -2.06 0.36
C PRO A 40 -15.22 -2.13 0.73
N VAL A 41 -14.63 -0.96 0.98
CA VAL A 41 -13.22 -0.88 1.39
C VAL A 41 -13.05 -1.62 2.71
N PRO A 42 -12.17 -2.64 2.79
CA PRO A 42 -12.01 -3.43 4.00
C PRO A 42 -11.49 -2.60 5.18
N ASP A 43 -12.08 -2.77 6.35
CA ASP A 43 -11.66 -2.09 7.59
C ASP A 43 -10.50 -2.82 8.28
N ARG A 44 -9.40 -3.05 7.54
CA ARG A 44 -8.22 -3.75 8.06
C ARG A 44 -6.92 -3.17 7.51
N VAL A 45 -5.84 -3.34 8.28
CA VAL A 45 -4.47 -3.03 7.84
C VAL A 45 -3.92 -4.18 7.01
N ARG A 46 -3.17 -3.82 5.96
CA ARG A 46 -2.33 -4.73 5.17
C ARG A 46 -0.93 -4.15 5.07
N PHE A 47 0.09 -4.98 5.25
CA PHE A 47 1.46 -4.63 4.91
C PHE A 47 1.71 -4.93 3.43
N LEU A 48 2.23 -3.95 2.71
CA LEU A 48 2.57 -4.08 1.30
C LEU A 48 4.05 -4.41 1.17
N ALA A 49 4.36 -5.48 0.44
CA ALA A 49 5.75 -5.82 0.13
C ALA A 49 6.36 -4.73 -0.77
N PRO A 50 7.69 -4.49 -0.72
CA PRO A 50 8.33 -3.42 -1.48
C PRO A 50 8.05 -3.37 -2.99
N PHE A 51 7.75 -4.52 -3.59
CA PHE A 51 7.45 -4.67 -5.01
C PHE A 51 5.97 -4.92 -5.31
N ASP A 52 5.09 -4.67 -4.34
CA ASP A 52 3.65 -4.72 -4.55
C ASP A 52 3.25 -3.86 -5.76
N PRO A 53 2.33 -4.30 -6.64
CA PRO A 53 1.87 -3.51 -7.79
C PRO A 53 1.36 -2.10 -7.44
N VAL A 54 0.91 -1.89 -6.20
CA VAL A 54 0.54 -0.57 -5.68
C VAL A 54 1.77 0.35 -5.60
N LEU A 55 2.93 -0.17 -5.21
CA LEU A 55 4.15 0.57 -4.84
C LEU A 55 5.22 0.63 -5.94
N ARG A 56 5.27 -0.37 -6.82
CA ARG A 56 6.38 -0.55 -7.78
C ARG A 56 6.63 0.65 -8.69
N ASP A 57 5.60 1.43 -8.97
CA ASP A 57 5.71 2.72 -9.66
C ASP A 57 5.63 3.84 -8.62
N ARG A 58 6.81 4.38 -8.25
CA ARG A 58 6.94 5.44 -7.23
C ARG A 58 6.19 6.71 -7.61
N ALA A 59 6.28 7.14 -8.87
CA ALA A 59 5.63 8.38 -9.32
C ALA A 59 4.10 8.24 -9.27
N ARG A 60 3.58 7.08 -9.66
CA ARG A 60 2.16 6.75 -9.52
C ARG A 60 1.74 6.65 -8.06
N THR A 61 2.56 6.02 -7.21
CA THR A 61 2.27 5.88 -5.77
C THR A 61 2.17 7.25 -5.10
N LEU A 62 3.17 8.12 -5.34
CA LEU A 62 3.16 9.50 -4.86
C LEU A 62 1.93 10.25 -5.36
N ARG A 63 1.59 10.11 -6.64
CA ARG A 63 0.43 10.80 -7.23
C ARG A 63 -0.90 10.33 -6.66
N ILE A 64 -1.13 9.03 -6.53
CA ILE A 64 -2.44 8.46 -6.14
C ILE A 64 -2.63 8.45 -4.62
N PHE A 65 -1.56 8.22 -3.86
CA PHE A 65 -1.64 8.06 -2.40
C PHE A 65 -0.99 9.20 -1.62
N GLY A 66 -0.27 10.12 -2.28
CA GLY A 66 0.51 11.15 -1.59
C GLY A 66 1.69 10.57 -0.81
N PHE A 67 2.15 9.38 -1.19
CA PHE A 67 3.10 8.60 -0.41
C PHE A 67 4.41 8.41 -1.18
N ASP A 68 5.46 9.10 -0.73
CA ASP A 68 6.79 8.98 -1.34
C ASP A 68 7.51 7.74 -0.81
N TYR A 69 7.52 6.67 -1.60
CA TYR A 69 8.11 5.39 -1.23
C TYR A 69 9.31 5.05 -2.09
N ARG A 70 10.42 4.73 -1.41
CA ARG A 70 11.60 4.12 -2.02
C ARG A 70 11.97 2.90 -1.20
N PHE A 71 12.14 1.75 -1.84
CA PHE A 71 12.70 0.59 -1.19
C PHE A 71 14.19 0.82 -0.92
N GLU A 72 14.58 0.81 0.35
CA GLU A 72 15.93 1.19 0.78
C GLU A 72 16.87 0.00 1.03
N GLY A 73 16.42 -1.22 0.70
CA GLY A 73 17.26 -2.43 0.75
C GLY A 73 18.49 -2.33 -0.15
N PHE A 74 18.40 -1.56 -1.24
CA PHE A 74 19.51 -1.27 -2.16
C PHE A 74 20.29 0.00 -1.80
N VAL A 75 19.83 0.76 -0.80
CA VAL A 75 20.51 1.98 -0.34
C VAL A 75 21.56 1.58 0.70
N PRO A 76 22.81 2.11 0.63
CA PRO A 76 23.82 1.86 1.66
C PRO A 76 23.30 2.20 3.05
N ALA A 77 23.63 1.38 4.06
CA ALA A 77 23.03 1.45 5.40
C ALA A 77 23.03 2.87 6.00
N LYS A 78 24.13 3.62 5.88
CA LYS A 78 24.28 4.98 6.41
C LYS A 78 23.42 6.05 5.71
N LYS A 79 22.84 5.74 4.54
CA LYS A 79 22.03 6.66 3.72
C LYS A 79 20.52 6.32 3.75
N ARG A 80 20.13 5.30 4.52
CA ARG A 80 18.73 4.91 4.67
C ARG A 80 18.01 5.93 5.55
N ILE A 81 16.78 6.24 5.21
CA ILE A 81 15.89 7.13 5.95
C ILE A 81 14.98 6.32 6.87
N TYR A 82 14.45 5.20 6.36
CA TYR A 82 13.41 4.43 7.05
C TYR A 82 13.88 3.05 7.50
N GLY A 83 14.78 2.39 6.76
CA GLY A 83 15.22 1.05 7.15
C GLY A 83 15.65 0.17 5.98
N TYR A 84 15.87 -1.12 6.24
CA TYR A 84 16.31 -2.05 5.20
C TYR A 84 15.14 -2.66 4.44
N TYR A 85 14.16 -3.21 5.17
CA TYR A 85 13.02 -3.91 4.59
C TYR A 85 11.73 -3.27 5.05
N VAL A 86 11.49 -2.08 4.50
CA VAL A 86 10.37 -1.22 4.89
C VAL A 86 9.11 -1.59 4.13
N MET A 87 8.08 -2.05 4.83
CA MET A 87 6.76 -2.33 4.27
C MET A 87 5.77 -1.20 4.61
N PRO A 88 5.13 -0.58 3.60
CA PRO A 88 4.05 0.37 3.83
C PRO A 88 2.79 -0.30 4.40
N LEU A 89 2.09 0.41 5.30
CA LEU A 89 0.81 -0.01 5.86
C LEU A 89 -0.33 0.62 5.07
N LEU A 90 -1.11 -0.19 4.38
CA LEU A 90 -2.37 0.21 3.75
C LEU A 90 -3.53 -0.03 4.73
N TYR A 91 -4.20 1.05 5.14
CA TYR A 91 -5.43 0.97 5.93
C TYR A 91 -6.56 1.62 5.15
N ARG A 92 -7.62 0.85 4.90
CA ARG A 92 -8.72 1.22 4.01
C ARG A 92 -8.17 1.56 2.62
N ASP A 93 -8.18 2.84 2.26
CA ASP A 93 -7.75 3.41 0.98
C ASP A 93 -6.50 4.30 1.10
N ARG A 94 -5.84 4.32 2.27
CA ARG A 94 -4.69 5.19 2.54
C ARG A 94 -3.46 4.42 2.99
N LEU A 95 -2.28 4.88 2.55
CA LEU A 95 -1.00 4.47 3.11
C LEU A 95 -0.75 5.31 4.36
N ILE A 96 -0.74 4.67 5.52
CA ILE A 96 -0.79 5.35 6.83
C ILE A 96 0.52 5.28 7.62
N ALA A 97 1.42 4.37 7.27
CA ALA A 97 2.69 4.20 7.96
C ALA A 97 3.69 3.39 7.13
N ARG A 98 4.92 3.30 7.64
CA ARG A 98 6.03 2.46 7.17
C ARG A 98 6.54 1.63 8.35
N ALA A 99 6.77 0.33 8.15
CA ALA A 99 7.38 -0.53 9.15
C ALA A 99 8.65 -1.18 8.59
N ASP A 100 9.80 -0.96 9.22
CA ASP A 100 11.03 -1.71 8.93
C ASP A 100 10.97 -3.05 9.66
N MET A 101 10.96 -4.15 8.93
CA MET A 101 10.72 -5.48 9.49
C MET A 101 11.86 -6.45 9.23
N LYS A 102 12.00 -7.42 10.13
CA LYS A 102 12.92 -8.55 9.97
C LYS A 102 12.27 -9.83 10.46
N MET A 103 12.21 -10.84 9.59
CA MET A 103 11.86 -12.21 9.98
C MET A 103 13.12 -12.95 10.42
N HIS A 104 13.18 -13.33 11.69
CA HIS A 104 14.21 -14.21 12.27
C HIS A 104 13.74 -15.66 12.13
N ARG A 105 14.06 -16.28 11.00
CA ARG A 105 13.58 -17.64 10.67
C ARG A 105 14.07 -18.72 11.63
N ASP A 106 15.24 -18.53 12.23
CA ASP A 106 15.82 -19.38 13.26
C ASP A 106 15.02 -19.40 14.56
N ARG A 107 14.30 -18.31 14.86
CA ARG A 107 13.47 -18.16 16.06
C ARG A 107 11.96 -18.16 15.79
N GLY A 108 11.56 -18.11 14.52
CA GLY A 108 10.15 -17.96 14.15
C GLY A 108 9.56 -16.59 14.52
N GLU A 109 10.40 -15.57 14.64
CA GLU A 109 9.99 -14.25 15.15
C GLU A 109 9.96 -13.19 14.04
N LEU A 110 8.85 -12.48 13.92
CA LEU A 110 8.75 -11.25 13.13
C LEU A 110 9.06 -10.04 14.03
N GLU A 111 10.20 -9.40 13.80
CA GLU A 111 10.59 -8.17 14.50
C GLU A 111 10.15 -6.95 13.68
N VAL A 112 9.43 -6.03 14.33
CA VAL A 112 9.20 -4.67 13.83
C VAL A 112 10.26 -3.77 14.42
N LYS A 113 11.30 -3.45 13.63
CA LYS A 113 12.45 -2.68 14.10
C LYS A 113 12.11 -1.22 14.33
N ASN A 114 11.30 -0.65 13.43
CA ASN A 114 10.85 0.73 13.47
C ASN A 114 9.46 0.87 12.85
N MET A 115 8.66 1.81 13.34
CA MET A 115 7.35 2.19 12.80
C MET A 115 7.31 3.71 12.60
N PHE A 116 6.98 4.16 11.38
CA PHE A 116 6.89 5.57 11.02
C PHE A 116 5.47 5.86 10.52
N TYR A 117 4.70 6.62 11.27
CA TYR A 117 3.35 7.04 10.86
C TYR A 117 3.39 8.24 9.92
N GLU A 118 2.48 8.27 8.95
CA GLU A 118 2.32 9.45 8.09
C GLU A 118 1.77 10.65 8.89
N PRO A 119 2.03 11.89 8.44
CA PRO A 119 1.45 13.08 9.05
C PRO A 119 -0.07 12.99 9.17
N GLY A 120 -0.60 13.36 10.34
CA GLY A 120 -2.03 13.40 10.62
C GLY A 120 -2.66 12.06 11.01
N ILE A 121 -1.89 10.98 11.13
CA ILE A 121 -2.41 9.68 11.59
C ILE A 121 -2.51 9.64 13.12
N LYS A 122 -3.73 9.48 13.62
CA LYS A 122 -4.01 9.31 15.07
C LYS A 122 -3.79 7.85 15.48
N GLN A 123 -2.85 7.63 16.39
CA GLN A 123 -2.48 6.32 16.94
C GLN A 123 -3.47 5.89 18.04
N THR A 124 -4.70 5.57 17.62
CA THR A 124 -5.74 5.11 18.54
C THR A 124 -5.54 3.64 18.91
N SER A 125 -6.07 3.21 20.05
CA SER A 125 -6.07 1.80 20.45
C SER A 125 -6.76 0.90 19.41
N ALA A 126 -7.82 1.40 18.76
CA ALA A 126 -8.51 0.70 17.68
C ALA A 126 -7.64 0.53 16.43
N LEU A 127 -6.75 1.48 16.12
CA LEU A 127 -5.79 1.33 15.03
C LEU A 127 -4.70 0.31 15.39
N HIS A 128 -4.13 0.38 16.60
CA HIS A 128 -3.12 -0.57 17.05
C HIS A 128 -3.63 -2.01 16.98
N LYS A 129 -4.84 -2.30 17.49
CA LYS A 129 -5.46 -3.63 17.37
C LYS A 129 -5.53 -4.15 15.93
N LYS A 130 -5.75 -3.26 14.96
CA LYS A 130 -5.78 -3.64 13.53
C LYS A 130 -4.38 -3.87 12.95
N ILE A 131 -3.39 -3.13 13.43
CA ILE A 131 -1.98 -3.33 13.08
C ILE A 131 -1.49 -4.66 13.66
N ASP A 132 -1.77 -4.94 14.93
CA ASP A 132 -1.42 -6.19 15.61
C ASP A 132 -2.01 -7.39 14.87
N ALA A 133 -3.32 -7.36 14.57
CA ALA A 133 -3.96 -8.42 13.79
C ALA A 133 -3.37 -8.56 12.37
N ALA A 134 -2.78 -7.50 11.80
CA ALA A 134 -2.10 -7.58 10.51
C ALA A 134 -0.68 -8.14 10.63
N LEU A 135 0.00 -7.89 11.75
CA LEU A 135 1.30 -8.47 12.06
C LEU A 135 1.17 -9.96 12.32
N ASP A 136 0.15 -10.39 13.08
CA ASP A 136 -0.13 -11.81 13.33
C ASP A 136 -0.29 -12.58 12.02
N ARG A 137 -1.18 -12.10 11.13
CA ARG A 137 -1.38 -12.70 9.80
C ARG A 137 -0.10 -12.73 8.95
N LEU A 138 0.73 -11.71 9.05
CA LEU A 138 1.99 -11.65 8.30
C LEU A 138 3.01 -12.63 8.87
N ALA A 139 3.11 -12.73 10.20
CA ALA A 139 3.97 -13.68 10.87
C ALA A 139 3.57 -15.12 10.52
N ASP A 140 2.27 -15.45 10.59
CA ASP A 140 1.74 -16.76 10.19
C ASP A 140 2.10 -17.11 8.74
N PHE A 141 1.85 -16.17 7.82
CA PHE A 141 2.18 -16.34 6.41
C PHE A 141 3.69 -16.57 6.17
N LEU A 142 4.55 -15.83 6.88
CA LEU A 142 6.00 -15.95 6.75
C LEU A 142 6.57 -17.20 7.43
N ALA A 143 5.88 -17.74 8.43
CA ALA A 143 6.20 -19.00 9.08
C ALA A 143 5.86 -20.22 8.21
N GLY A 144 5.02 -20.06 7.19
CA GLY A 144 4.63 -21.13 6.27
C GLY A 144 3.47 -22.00 6.75
N ASN A 145 2.62 -21.46 7.64
CA ASN A 145 1.39 -22.10 8.12
C ASN A 145 0.18 -21.77 7.25
#